data_AF-A0A9P8KJJ3-F1
#
_entry.id   AF-A0A9P8KJJ3-F1
#
_cell.length_a   1.000
_cell.length_b   1.000
_cell.length_c   1.000
_cell.angle_alpha   90.00
_cell.angle_beta   90.00
_cell.angle_gamma   90.00
#
_symmetry.space_group_name_H-M   'P 1'
#
loop_
_entity.id
_entity.type
_entity.pdbx_description
1 polymer ?
#
loop_
_entity_poly.entity_id
_entity_poly.type
_entity_poly.pdbx_seq_one_letter_code
_entity_poly.pdbx_strand_id
1 'polypeptide(L)'
;MKLDSRQLRYLTAEDWKVLTAVEMGSKNHELVPTVLIAQIAGKHIGVHKSIATLAKSGLVAKIKNAKYDGYRLTYGGLDYLSLNSLRRTDTVFSLGNQIGVGKESDIYVVADPTGKQLVLKLHRLGRISFRTVKANRDYLRNKTTGSWMYLSRLAAMKEYAFMQVLKREGFPVPEPIAQSRHTLVMELIDSFPLRSIDNVSNPLKLYGELMDLIVRLAKVGLIHGDFNEFNLLIKEDPVTKKSTPILIDFPQMLSTTHENAKWYFDRDVNCIKRFFSRQFKFTSDEPGPFFEDAIKDTDQNKRLDIEVEATGFSRKMAKDLDRFVEAVGFQNEADEDTAEVAEDEGSHEVDQDYSEGEDDEEEEEDDEEEEETNSQTVQGDQNEDHLAEQNHTDSLDAVEPAPALTAENLAKHLEPLNLQDQQEEYNATVEQQKKKKKAAGWSI
;
A
#
# COMPACT_ATOMS: atom_id res chain seq x y z
N MET A 1 -0.40 0.17 10.23
CA MET A 1 -1.46 -0.82 10.52
C MET A 1 -1.31 -1.98 9.55
N LYS A 2 -1.19 -3.22 10.04
CA LYS A 2 -1.17 -4.42 9.18
C LYS A 2 -2.61 -4.80 8.81
N LEU A 3 -2.82 -5.34 7.61
CA LEU A 3 -4.12 -5.85 7.19
C LEU A 3 -4.46 -7.11 8.01
N ASP A 4 -5.60 -7.08 8.72
CA ASP A 4 -6.19 -8.27 9.35
C ASP A 4 -7.45 -8.64 8.57
N SER A 5 -7.47 -9.79 7.91
CA SER A 5 -8.61 -10.27 7.10
C SER A 5 -9.61 -11.13 7.89
N ARG A 6 -9.37 -11.42 9.17
CA ARG A 6 -10.19 -12.38 9.94
C ARG A 6 -11.64 -11.95 10.04
N GLN A 7 -11.88 -10.64 10.20
CA GLN A 7 -13.23 -10.09 10.34
C GLN A 7 -14.03 -10.12 9.04
N LEU A 8 -13.38 -10.27 7.89
CA LEU A 8 -14.01 -10.21 6.57
C LEU A 8 -15.07 -11.30 6.37
N ARG A 9 -14.89 -12.46 7.03
CA ARG A 9 -15.81 -13.61 7.02
C ARG A 9 -17.07 -13.41 7.87
N TYR A 10 -17.04 -12.50 8.83
CA TYR A 10 -18.14 -12.29 9.79
C TYR A 10 -19.05 -11.10 9.42
N LEU A 11 -18.65 -10.29 8.44
CA LEU A 11 -19.45 -9.16 7.98
C LEU A 11 -20.66 -9.64 7.17
N THR A 12 -21.84 -9.23 7.61
CA THR A 12 -23.10 -9.53 6.93
C THR A 12 -23.29 -8.67 5.67
N ALA A 13 -24.23 -9.04 4.81
CA ALA A 13 -24.60 -8.24 3.64
C ALA A 13 -25.04 -6.81 4.01
N GLU A 14 -25.57 -6.59 5.21
CA GLU A 14 -25.94 -5.27 5.70
C GLU A 14 -24.71 -4.44 6.10
N ASP A 15 -23.75 -5.06 6.78
CA ASP A 15 -22.49 -4.39 7.15
C ASP A 15 -21.73 -3.91 5.91
N TRP A 16 -21.70 -4.72 4.84
CA TRP A 16 -21.11 -4.31 3.55
C TRP A 16 -21.82 -3.12 2.90
N LYS A 17 -23.16 -3.08 2.98
CA LYS A 17 -23.94 -1.95 2.46
C LYS A 17 -23.65 -0.67 3.25
N VAL A 18 -23.60 -0.76 4.58
CA VAL A 18 -23.28 0.37 5.46
C VAL A 18 -21.84 0.84 5.22
N LEU A 19 -20.87 -0.06 5.11
CA LEU A 19 -19.48 0.31 4.83
C LEU A 19 -19.33 0.99 3.46
N THR A 20 -20.04 0.49 2.44
CA THR A 20 -20.10 1.12 1.11
C THR A 20 -20.76 2.49 1.18
N ALA A 21 -21.80 2.66 1.99
CA ALA A 21 -22.46 3.95 2.20
C ALA A 21 -21.53 4.98 2.85
N VAL A 22 -20.69 4.57 3.81
CA VAL A 22 -19.66 5.42 4.40
C VAL A 22 -18.62 5.84 3.35
N GLU A 23 -18.16 4.93 2.48
CA GLU A 23 -17.26 5.28 1.38
C GLU A 23 -17.90 6.26 0.38
N MET A 24 -19.17 6.06 0.03
CA MET A 24 -19.87 6.97 -0.87
C MET A 24 -20.03 8.36 -0.26
N GLY A 25 -20.38 8.43 1.02
CA GLY A 25 -20.49 9.68 1.76
C GLY A 25 -19.14 10.39 1.95
N SER A 26 -18.05 9.64 2.06
CA SER A 26 -16.71 10.21 2.32
C SER A 26 -16.13 10.98 1.14
N LYS A 27 -16.74 10.89 -0.05
CA LYS A 27 -16.37 11.70 -1.22
C LYS A 27 -16.54 13.20 -0.99
N ASN A 28 -17.58 13.58 -0.24
CA ASN A 28 -17.95 14.98 -0.02
C ASN A 28 -17.83 15.40 1.46
N HIS A 29 -17.72 14.44 2.38
CA HIS A 29 -17.68 14.69 3.82
C HIS A 29 -16.50 13.96 4.45
N GLU A 30 -15.65 14.66 5.19
CA GLU A 30 -14.59 13.99 5.96
C GLU A 30 -15.16 13.08 7.05
N LEU A 31 -16.21 13.55 7.72
CA LEU A 31 -17.03 12.81 8.67
C LEU A 31 -18.42 12.64 8.08
N VAL A 32 -18.83 11.40 7.82
CA VAL A 32 -20.14 11.10 7.22
C VAL A 32 -21.20 11.01 8.33
N PRO A 33 -22.23 11.88 8.33
CA PRO A 33 -23.28 11.83 9.34
C PRO A 33 -24.07 10.52 9.30
N THR A 34 -24.49 10.01 10.46
CA THR A 34 -25.24 8.75 10.57
C THR A 34 -26.53 8.74 9.74
N VAL A 35 -27.21 9.89 9.67
CA VAL A 35 -28.43 10.05 8.85
C VAL A 35 -28.12 9.86 7.37
N LEU A 36 -27.00 10.42 6.90
CA LEU A 36 -26.56 10.28 5.51
C LEU A 36 -26.16 8.83 5.20
N ILE A 37 -25.48 8.15 6.14
CA ILE A 37 -25.15 6.72 6.00
C ILE A 37 -26.43 5.89 5.82
N ALA A 38 -27.44 6.12 6.65
CA ALA A 38 -28.72 5.42 6.56
C ALA A 38 -29.46 5.68 5.24
N GLN A 39 -29.46 6.94 4.78
CA GLN A 39 -30.04 7.33 3.50
C GLN A 39 -29.35 6.62 2.32
N ILE A 40 -28.02 6.65 2.25
CA ILE A 40 -27.25 6.02 1.16
C ILE A 40 -27.38 4.49 1.21
N ALA A 41 -27.39 3.89 2.41
CA ALA A 41 -27.56 2.45 2.57
C ALA A 41 -28.99 1.97 2.21
N GLY A 42 -29.95 2.90 2.04
CA GLY A 42 -31.34 2.58 1.71
C GLY A 42 -32.09 1.87 2.85
N LYS A 43 -31.63 2.03 4.10
CA LYS A 43 -32.21 1.40 5.29
C LYS A 43 -32.08 2.33 6.49
N HIS A 44 -33.15 2.45 7.27
CA HIS A 44 -33.13 3.19 8.54
C HIS A 44 -33.00 2.29 9.77
N ILE A 45 -33.44 1.03 9.68
CA ILE A 45 -33.41 0.06 10.78
C ILE A 45 -32.15 -0.80 10.65
N GLY A 46 -31.40 -0.99 11.73
CA GLY A 46 -30.22 -1.86 11.79
C GLY A 46 -28.88 -1.18 11.51
N VAL A 47 -28.89 0.02 10.89
CA VAL A 47 -27.66 0.77 10.55
C VAL A 47 -26.78 1.05 11.76
N HIS A 48 -27.36 1.45 12.89
CA HIS A 48 -26.58 1.67 14.12
C HIS A 48 -25.85 0.41 14.62
N LYS A 49 -26.47 -0.77 14.48
CA LYS A 49 -25.85 -2.05 14.85
C LYS A 49 -24.68 -2.34 13.91
N SER A 50 -24.87 -2.20 12.60
CA SER A 50 -23.79 -2.39 11.62
C SER A 50 -22.65 -1.40 11.81
N ILE A 51 -22.95 -0.12 12.05
CA ILE A 51 -21.92 0.88 12.36
C ILE A 51 -21.14 0.48 13.62
N ALA A 52 -21.81 0.01 14.68
CA ALA A 52 -21.13 -0.45 15.89
C ALA A 52 -20.20 -1.65 15.62
N THR A 53 -20.66 -2.62 14.81
CA THR A 53 -19.83 -3.76 14.37
C THR A 53 -18.62 -3.29 13.58
N LEU A 54 -18.82 -2.43 12.57
CA LEU A 54 -17.75 -1.90 11.73
C LEU A 54 -16.74 -1.07 12.55
N ALA A 55 -17.21 -0.30 13.52
CA ALA A 55 -16.37 0.49 14.41
C ALA A 55 -15.55 -0.39 15.35
N LYS A 56 -16.16 -1.45 15.91
CA LYS A 56 -15.45 -2.44 16.75
C LYS A 56 -14.34 -3.16 15.97
N SER A 57 -14.57 -3.44 14.69
CA SER A 57 -13.56 -4.02 13.79
C SER A 57 -12.57 -2.98 13.23
N GLY A 58 -12.68 -1.70 13.62
CA GLY A 58 -11.78 -0.64 13.17
C GLY A 58 -11.92 -0.25 11.70
N LEU A 59 -13.01 -0.62 11.03
CA LEU A 59 -13.28 -0.33 9.60
C LEU A 59 -13.85 1.07 9.39
N VAL A 60 -14.52 1.60 10.41
CA VAL A 60 -14.95 2.99 10.51
C VAL A 60 -14.53 3.53 11.86
N ALA A 61 -14.32 4.84 11.96
CA ALA A 61 -13.91 5.48 13.20
C ALA A 61 -14.76 6.72 13.47
N LYS A 62 -15.09 6.92 14.75
CA LYS A 62 -15.65 8.17 15.26
C LYS A 62 -14.50 9.08 15.68
N ILE A 63 -14.58 10.38 15.36
CA ILE A 63 -13.58 11.35 15.80
C ILE A 63 -14.02 11.93 17.15
N LYS A 64 -13.12 11.90 18.14
CA LYS A 64 -13.32 12.57 19.44
C LYS A 64 -13.27 14.09 19.23
N ASN A 65 -14.18 14.84 19.84
CA ASN A 65 -14.27 16.31 19.76
C ASN A 65 -14.62 16.87 18.36
N ALA A 66 -15.28 16.08 17.51
CA ALA A 66 -15.80 16.59 16.24
C ALA A 66 -16.97 17.55 16.46
N LYS A 67 -17.05 18.63 15.65
CA LYS A 67 -18.16 19.60 15.66
C LYS A 67 -19.52 18.98 15.36
N TYR A 68 -19.55 17.82 14.69
CA TYR A 68 -20.76 17.11 14.31
C TYR A 68 -20.55 15.60 14.39
N ASP A 69 -21.62 14.89 14.76
CA ASP A 69 -21.59 13.43 14.92
C ASP A 69 -21.54 12.72 13.57
N GLY A 70 -20.62 11.78 13.43
CA GLY A 70 -20.40 11.07 12.19
C GLY A 70 -19.25 10.07 12.27
N TYR A 71 -19.09 9.33 11.18
CA TYR A 71 -18.08 8.30 11.05
C TYR A 71 -17.23 8.57 9.82
N ARG A 72 -15.92 8.34 9.95
CA ARG A 72 -14.99 8.34 8.82
C ARG A 72 -14.61 6.92 8.44
N LEU A 73 -14.33 6.71 7.16
CA LEU A 73 -13.73 5.48 6.67
C LEU A 73 -12.29 5.38 7.17
N THR A 74 -11.87 4.19 7.61
CA THR A 74 -10.46 3.92 7.94
C THR A 74 -9.77 3.18 6.79
N TYR A 75 -8.44 3.09 6.84
CA TYR A 75 -7.70 2.31 5.85
C TYR A 75 -8.11 0.83 5.85
N GLY A 76 -8.36 0.24 7.03
CA GLY A 76 -8.91 -1.11 7.12
C GLY A 76 -10.27 -1.24 6.44
N GLY A 77 -11.16 -0.25 6.59
CA GLY A 77 -12.43 -0.22 5.88
C GLY A 77 -12.26 -0.19 4.35
N LEU A 78 -11.32 0.62 3.87
CA LEU A 78 -11.00 0.70 2.44
C LEU A 78 -10.41 -0.61 1.91
N ASP A 79 -9.52 -1.26 2.67
CA ASP A 79 -8.94 -2.56 2.32
C ASP A 79 -10.04 -3.62 2.19
N TYR A 80 -10.95 -3.66 3.17
CA TYR A 80 -12.06 -4.61 3.19
C TYR A 80 -12.99 -4.42 2.01
N LEU A 81 -13.34 -3.17 1.68
CA LEU A 81 -14.15 -2.87 0.51
C LEU A 81 -13.45 -3.33 -0.78
N SER A 82 -12.13 -3.17 -0.86
CA SER A 82 -11.37 -3.62 -2.01
C SER A 82 -11.31 -5.14 -2.14
N LEU A 83 -10.93 -5.84 -1.06
CA LEU A 83 -10.90 -7.30 -1.00
C LEU A 83 -12.28 -7.91 -1.29
N ASN A 84 -13.34 -7.32 -0.76
CA ASN A 84 -14.71 -7.76 -1.03
C ASN A 84 -15.08 -7.60 -2.51
N SER A 85 -14.58 -6.55 -3.17
CA SER A 85 -14.80 -6.36 -4.61
C SER A 85 -14.09 -7.43 -5.42
N LEU A 86 -12.81 -7.68 -5.11
CA LEU A 86 -11.98 -8.71 -5.76
C LEU A 86 -12.49 -10.14 -5.51
N ARG A 87 -13.05 -10.39 -4.31
CA ARG A 87 -13.70 -11.66 -3.97
C ARG A 87 -14.97 -11.87 -4.80
N ARG A 88 -15.79 -10.83 -4.97
CA ARG A 88 -17.05 -10.90 -5.72
C ARG A 88 -16.84 -11.09 -7.22
N THR A 89 -15.68 -10.72 -7.74
CA THR A 89 -15.30 -10.94 -9.14
C THR A 89 -14.49 -12.22 -9.34
N ASP A 90 -14.42 -13.09 -8.32
CA ASP A 90 -13.67 -14.35 -8.35
C ASP A 90 -12.18 -14.17 -8.71
N THR A 91 -11.62 -12.99 -8.46
CA THR A 91 -10.20 -12.68 -8.72
C THR A 91 -9.33 -13.14 -7.56
N VAL A 92 -9.84 -13.00 -6.33
CA VAL A 92 -9.12 -13.34 -5.10
C VAL A 92 -10.02 -14.23 -4.25
N PHE A 93 -9.56 -15.45 -3.97
CA PHE A 93 -10.26 -16.43 -3.13
C PHE A 93 -9.67 -16.52 -1.72
N SER A 94 -8.35 -16.51 -1.60
CA SER A 94 -7.64 -16.59 -0.31
C SER A 94 -6.53 -15.56 -0.20
N LEU A 95 -6.32 -15.05 1.02
CA LEU A 95 -5.22 -14.14 1.36
C LEU A 95 -4.13 -14.91 2.11
N GLY A 96 -2.90 -14.80 1.63
CA GLY A 96 -1.72 -15.43 2.21
C GLY A 96 -0.84 -14.48 3.01
N ASN A 97 0.41 -14.88 3.14
CA ASN A 97 1.42 -14.11 3.86
C ASN A 97 1.72 -12.76 3.21
N GLN A 98 2.08 -11.81 4.06
CA GLN A 98 2.70 -10.56 3.64
C GLN A 98 4.16 -10.86 3.24
N ILE A 99 4.51 -10.58 1.98
CA ILE A 99 5.86 -10.81 1.44
C ILE A 99 6.68 -9.53 1.32
N GLY A 100 6.04 -8.36 1.42
CA GLY A 100 6.71 -7.07 1.35
C GLY A 100 5.99 -5.99 2.13
N VAL A 101 6.76 -5.13 2.80
CA VAL A 101 6.30 -3.88 3.42
C VAL A 101 7.20 -2.78 2.88
N GLY A 102 6.66 -1.94 2.00
CA GLY A 102 7.34 -0.76 1.47
C GLY A 102 6.98 0.51 2.24
N LYS A 103 7.67 1.61 1.91
CA LYS A 103 7.32 2.96 2.39
C LYS A 103 5.90 3.34 1.96
N GLU A 104 5.47 2.89 0.80
CA GLU A 104 4.23 3.35 0.14
C GLU A 104 3.25 2.22 -0.23
N SER A 105 3.61 0.96 0.02
CA SER A 105 2.74 -0.17 -0.31
C SER A 105 2.94 -1.37 0.61
N ASP A 106 1.89 -2.18 0.75
CA ASP A 106 1.95 -3.50 1.41
C ASP A 106 1.73 -4.58 0.34
N ILE A 107 2.57 -5.62 0.30
CA ILE A 107 2.53 -6.69 -0.69
C ILE A 107 2.15 -8.02 -0.03
N TYR A 108 1.07 -8.63 -0.51
CA TYR A 108 0.55 -9.90 -0.02
C TYR A 108 0.51 -10.94 -1.14
N VAL A 109 0.73 -12.20 -0.79
CA VAL A 109 0.38 -13.31 -1.68
C VAL A 109 -1.11 -13.58 -1.57
N VAL A 110 -1.77 -13.82 -2.69
CA VAL A 110 -3.16 -14.26 -2.74
C VAL A 110 -3.28 -15.46 -3.68
N ALA A 111 -4.41 -16.16 -3.62
CA ALA A 111 -4.73 -17.17 -4.63
C ALA A 111 -6.12 -16.91 -5.21
N ASP A 112 -6.28 -17.24 -6.49
CA ASP A 112 -7.57 -17.26 -7.18
C ASP A 112 -8.36 -18.54 -6.83
N PRO A 113 -9.62 -18.70 -7.31
CA PRO A 113 -10.41 -19.90 -7.05
C PRO A 113 -9.83 -21.20 -7.61
N THR A 114 -8.87 -21.13 -8.55
CA THR A 114 -8.19 -22.29 -9.11
C THR A 114 -6.98 -22.71 -8.27
N GLY A 115 -6.59 -21.90 -7.29
CA GLY A 115 -5.38 -22.08 -6.48
C GLY A 115 -4.13 -21.49 -7.11
N LYS A 116 -4.23 -20.76 -8.23
CA LYS A 116 -3.09 -20.04 -8.81
C LYS A 116 -2.70 -18.89 -7.88
N GLN A 117 -1.42 -18.85 -7.49
CA GLN A 117 -0.88 -17.78 -6.66
C GLN A 117 -0.67 -16.50 -7.48
N LEU A 118 -1.04 -15.37 -6.87
CA LEU A 118 -0.96 -14.02 -7.41
C LEU A 118 -0.41 -13.08 -6.33
N VAL A 119 -0.11 -11.84 -6.70
CA VAL A 119 0.30 -10.77 -5.79
C VAL A 119 -0.82 -9.76 -5.64
N LEU A 120 -1.12 -9.37 -4.40
CA LEU A 120 -1.98 -8.24 -4.06
C LEU A 120 -1.11 -7.11 -3.49
N LYS A 121 -1.02 -6.00 -4.21
CA LYS A 121 -0.37 -4.75 -3.79
C LYS A 121 -1.41 -3.78 -3.27
N LEU A 122 -1.26 -3.31 -2.03
CA LEU A 122 -2.08 -2.26 -1.42
C LEU A 122 -1.29 -0.96 -1.38
N HIS A 123 -1.78 0.09 -2.01
CA HIS A 123 -1.17 1.42 -2.00
C HIS A 123 -1.51 2.18 -0.71
N ARG A 124 -0.49 2.81 -0.13
CA ARG A 124 -0.50 3.35 1.23
C ARG A 124 0.24 4.68 1.27
N LEU A 125 -0.23 5.63 0.46
CA LEU A 125 0.34 6.97 0.45
C LEU A 125 0.09 7.67 1.79
N GLY A 126 1.06 8.47 2.22
CA GLY A 126 1.02 9.18 3.51
C GLY A 126 1.46 8.34 4.72
N ARG A 127 2.08 7.17 4.50
CA ARG A 127 2.65 6.30 5.56
C ARG A 127 4.03 6.76 6.06
N ILE A 128 4.50 7.93 5.61
CA ILE A 128 5.88 8.43 5.76
C ILE A 128 6.53 8.12 7.12
N SER A 129 7.80 7.72 7.05
CA SER A 129 8.72 7.61 8.19
C SER A 129 8.92 8.98 8.84
N PHE A 130 8.86 9.01 10.18
CA PHE A 130 8.94 10.22 11.00
C PHE A 130 10.28 11.00 10.91
N ARG A 131 11.31 10.50 10.22
CA ARG A 131 12.66 11.08 10.27
C ARG A 131 12.79 12.42 9.54
N THR A 132 11.86 12.80 8.66
CA THR A 132 12.05 13.99 7.79
C THR A 132 10.79 14.87 7.72
N VAL A 133 10.08 15.01 8.84
CA VAL A 133 8.84 15.83 8.96
C VAL A 133 9.11 17.35 8.99
N LYS A 134 10.37 17.79 9.20
CA LYS A 134 10.69 19.21 9.42
C LYS A 134 10.51 20.09 8.16
N ALA A 135 10.71 19.55 6.95
CA ALA A 135 10.66 20.33 5.71
C ALA A 135 9.25 20.46 5.08
N ASN A 136 8.34 19.52 5.38
CA ASN A 136 7.01 19.43 4.75
C ASN A 136 5.84 19.64 5.73
N ARG A 137 6.14 20.17 6.92
CA ARG A 137 5.18 20.37 8.01
C ARG A 137 3.94 21.16 7.59
N ASP A 138 4.04 22.11 6.65
CA ASP A 138 2.89 22.90 6.22
C ASP A 138 2.08 22.26 5.07
N TYR A 139 2.71 21.44 4.21
CA TYR A 139 2.00 20.80 3.09
C TYR A 139 1.26 19.52 3.51
N LEU A 140 1.84 18.73 4.43
CA LEU A 140 1.24 17.50 4.96
C LEU A 140 0.12 17.76 5.98
N ARG A 141 0.21 18.86 6.71
CA ARG A 141 -0.73 19.24 7.78
C ARG A 141 -2.11 19.65 7.27
N ASN A 142 -2.23 20.06 6.01
CA ASN A 142 -3.51 20.46 5.40
C ASN A 142 -4.23 19.34 4.64
N LYS A 143 -3.72 18.09 4.63
CA LYS A 143 -4.39 16.96 3.97
C LYS A 143 -5.04 16.02 4.97
N THR A 144 -6.37 15.97 4.91
CA THR A 144 -7.21 15.06 5.69
C THR A 144 -7.01 13.60 5.26
N THR A 145 -7.37 12.64 6.12
CA THR A 145 -7.23 11.20 5.83
C THR A 145 -7.91 10.78 4.51
N GLY A 146 -9.02 11.44 4.14
CA GLY A 146 -9.71 11.20 2.87
C GLY A 146 -8.85 11.53 1.63
N SER A 147 -7.98 12.54 1.73
CA SER A 147 -7.04 12.88 0.66
C SER A 147 -6.01 11.77 0.42
N TRP A 148 -5.55 11.09 1.48
CA TRP A 148 -4.54 10.03 1.36
C TRP A 148 -5.10 8.76 0.71
N MET A 149 -6.32 8.38 1.07
CA MET A 149 -7.04 7.27 0.44
C MET A 149 -7.32 7.54 -1.04
N TYR A 150 -7.71 8.77 -1.37
CA TYR A 150 -7.92 9.20 -2.75
C TYR A 150 -6.63 9.09 -3.58
N LEU A 151 -5.52 9.62 -3.07
CA LEU A 151 -4.22 9.52 -3.75
C LEU A 151 -3.76 8.07 -3.90
N SER A 152 -3.93 7.24 -2.87
CA SER A 152 -3.60 5.80 -2.96
C SER A 152 -4.43 5.08 -4.02
N ARG A 153 -5.69 5.48 -4.19
CA ARG A 153 -6.53 4.98 -5.29
C ARG A 153 -6.02 5.44 -6.65
N LEU A 154 -5.62 6.71 -6.79
CA LEU A 154 -5.06 7.21 -8.05
C LEU A 154 -3.76 6.49 -8.42
N ALA A 155 -2.87 6.25 -7.45
CA ALA A 155 -1.63 5.51 -7.66
C ALA A 155 -1.91 4.09 -8.19
N ALA A 156 -2.83 3.34 -7.56
CA ALA A 156 -3.21 2.01 -8.02
C ALA A 156 -3.83 1.99 -9.42
N MET A 157 -4.64 3.00 -9.75
CA MET A 157 -5.22 3.15 -11.10
C MET A 157 -4.14 3.46 -12.15
N LYS A 158 -3.23 4.38 -11.85
CA LYS A 158 -2.11 4.76 -12.73
C LYS A 158 -1.19 3.56 -12.97
N GLU A 159 -0.79 2.85 -11.91
CA GLU A 159 0.06 1.66 -12.01
C GLU A 159 -0.58 0.56 -12.85
N TYR A 160 -1.87 0.24 -12.62
CA TYR A 160 -2.58 -0.77 -13.40
C TYR A 160 -2.62 -0.42 -14.89
N ALA A 161 -2.93 0.84 -15.23
CA ALA A 161 -2.98 1.30 -16.61
C ALA A 161 -1.61 1.17 -17.30
N PHE A 162 -0.53 1.58 -16.64
CA PHE A 162 0.83 1.38 -17.17
C PHE A 162 1.16 -0.09 -17.37
N MET A 163 0.87 -0.96 -16.40
CA MET A 163 1.13 -2.39 -16.54
C MET A 163 0.39 -3.01 -17.73
N GLN A 164 -0.86 -2.64 -17.96
CA GLN A 164 -1.64 -3.14 -19.10
C GLN A 164 -0.98 -2.77 -20.43
N VAL A 165 -0.60 -1.50 -20.56
CA VAL A 165 -0.01 -0.96 -21.78
C VAL A 165 1.40 -1.53 -22.00
N LEU A 166 2.24 -1.58 -20.97
CA LEU A 166 3.60 -2.13 -21.03
C LEU A 166 3.60 -3.63 -21.34
N LYS A 167 2.70 -4.41 -20.72
CA LYS A 167 2.59 -5.85 -20.99
C LYS A 167 2.20 -6.10 -22.44
N ARG A 168 1.26 -5.32 -22.98
CA ARG A 168 0.83 -5.42 -24.38
C ARG A 168 1.94 -5.11 -25.38
N GLU A 169 2.79 -4.11 -25.09
CA GLU A 169 3.96 -3.79 -25.91
C GLU A 169 5.15 -4.73 -25.69
N GLY A 170 4.98 -5.79 -24.89
CA GLY A 170 5.98 -6.83 -24.67
C GLY A 170 7.15 -6.39 -23.79
N PHE A 171 6.93 -5.45 -22.86
CA PHE A 171 7.89 -5.18 -21.79
C PHE A 171 7.85 -6.31 -20.75
N PRO A 172 8.99 -6.62 -20.10
CA PRO A 172 9.05 -7.62 -19.04
C PRO A 172 8.45 -7.06 -17.75
N VAL A 173 7.13 -7.08 -17.66
CA VAL A 173 6.36 -6.66 -16.48
C VAL A 173 5.41 -7.78 -16.03
N PRO A 174 4.99 -7.82 -14.75
CA PRO A 174 3.94 -8.74 -14.29
C PRO A 174 2.65 -8.60 -15.09
N GLU A 175 1.94 -9.70 -15.31
CA GLU A 175 0.61 -9.62 -15.90
C GLU A 175 -0.38 -8.90 -14.94
N PRO A 176 -1.01 -7.78 -15.36
CA PRO A 176 -2.05 -7.12 -14.58
C PRO A 176 -3.34 -7.94 -14.61
N ILE A 177 -3.85 -8.34 -13.45
CA ILE A 177 -5.09 -9.14 -13.36
C ILE A 177 -6.30 -8.26 -13.06
N ALA A 178 -6.26 -7.48 -11.98
CA ALA A 178 -7.38 -6.62 -11.60
C ALA A 178 -6.94 -5.44 -10.75
N GLN A 179 -7.78 -4.40 -10.73
CA GLN A 179 -7.60 -3.22 -9.92
C GLN A 179 -8.90 -2.91 -9.19
N SER A 180 -8.81 -2.58 -7.91
CA SER A 180 -9.95 -2.11 -7.12
C SER A 180 -9.46 -1.07 -6.11
N ARG A 181 -10.06 0.12 -6.10
CA ARG A 181 -9.71 1.23 -5.18
C ARG A 181 -8.21 1.51 -5.15
N HIS A 182 -7.53 1.24 -4.05
CA HIS A 182 -6.08 1.43 -3.85
C HIS A 182 -5.30 0.11 -3.95
N THR A 183 -5.92 -0.95 -4.45
CA THR A 183 -5.30 -2.27 -4.56
C THR A 183 -5.17 -2.72 -6.01
N LEU A 184 -4.08 -3.44 -6.27
CA LEU A 184 -3.72 -4.03 -7.56
C LEU A 184 -3.44 -5.52 -7.38
N VAL A 185 -4.01 -6.36 -8.24
CA VAL A 185 -3.72 -7.79 -8.32
C VAL A 185 -2.93 -8.07 -9.60
N MET A 186 -1.80 -8.77 -9.47
CA MET A 186 -0.90 -9.07 -10.57
C MET A 186 -0.28 -10.47 -10.46
N GLU A 187 0.36 -10.92 -11.53
CA GLU A 187 1.12 -12.17 -11.57
C GLU A 187 2.18 -12.25 -10.46
N LEU A 188 2.26 -13.40 -9.77
CA LEU A 188 3.39 -13.71 -8.89
C LEU A 188 4.54 -14.24 -9.75
N ILE A 189 5.68 -13.57 -9.66
CA ILE A 189 6.88 -13.93 -10.41
C ILE A 189 7.92 -14.51 -9.46
N ASP A 190 8.31 -15.75 -9.72
CA ASP A 190 9.41 -16.42 -9.02
C ASP A 190 10.74 -15.76 -9.40
N SER A 191 11.14 -14.79 -8.57
CA SER A 191 12.25 -13.86 -8.84
C SER A 191 12.69 -13.19 -7.54
N PHE A 192 13.89 -12.60 -7.57
CA PHE A 192 14.46 -11.86 -6.44
C PHE A 192 14.68 -10.39 -6.81
N PRO A 193 14.49 -9.44 -5.89
CA PRO A 193 14.91 -8.06 -6.11
C PRO A 193 16.40 -7.99 -6.45
N LEU A 194 16.78 -7.12 -7.40
CA LEU A 194 18.16 -6.95 -7.84
C LEU A 194 19.10 -6.61 -6.68
N ARG A 195 18.61 -5.83 -5.71
CA ARG A 195 19.33 -5.52 -4.46
C ARG A 195 19.82 -6.76 -3.69
N SER A 196 19.08 -7.87 -3.77
CA SER A 196 19.39 -9.11 -3.04
C SER A 196 20.36 -10.03 -3.78
N ILE A 197 20.90 -9.59 -4.92
CA ILE A 197 21.77 -10.40 -5.77
C ILE A 197 23.22 -9.99 -5.56
N ASP A 198 23.98 -10.89 -4.96
CA ASP A 198 25.40 -10.64 -4.67
C ASP A 198 26.28 -10.81 -5.91
N ASN A 199 25.96 -11.80 -6.75
CA ASN A 199 26.76 -12.14 -7.92
C ASN A 199 25.86 -12.46 -9.11
N VAL A 200 26.22 -11.91 -10.27
CA VAL A 200 25.59 -12.21 -11.56
C VAL A 200 26.64 -12.85 -12.46
N SER A 201 26.25 -13.90 -13.20
CA SER A 201 27.15 -14.62 -14.09
C SER A 201 27.75 -13.75 -15.20
N ASN A 202 26.98 -12.78 -15.69
CA ASN A 202 27.41 -11.81 -16.70
C ASN A 202 26.84 -10.41 -16.42
N PRO A 203 27.54 -9.59 -15.61
CA PRO A 203 27.11 -8.24 -15.28
C PRO A 203 27.00 -7.32 -16.51
N LEU A 204 27.91 -7.44 -17.48
CA LEU A 204 27.88 -6.65 -18.71
C LEU A 204 26.57 -6.86 -19.48
N LYS A 205 26.14 -8.11 -19.61
CA LYS A 205 24.90 -8.44 -20.32
C LYS A 205 23.67 -7.92 -19.58
N LEU A 206 23.58 -8.14 -18.27
CA LEU A 206 22.45 -7.66 -17.48
C LEU A 206 22.38 -6.12 -17.49
N TYR A 207 23.53 -5.45 -17.36
CA TYR A 207 23.64 -3.99 -17.47
C TYR A 207 23.12 -3.50 -18.83
N GLY A 208 23.56 -4.12 -19.92
CA GLY A 208 23.09 -3.80 -21.27
C GLY A 208 21.58 -4.00 -21.44
N GLU A 209 21.03 -5.09 -20.90
CA GLU A 209 19.59 -5.35 -20.92
C GLU A 209 18.80 -4.29 -20.13
N LEU A 210 19.31 -3.84 -18.97
CA LEU A 210 18.67 -2.78 -18.17
C LEU A 210 18.73 -1.41 -18.85
N MET A 211 19.88 -1.06 -19.44
CA MET A 211 20.02 0.19 -20.21
C MET A 211 19.12 0.20 -21.45
N ASP A 212 19.01 -0.94 -22.15
CA ASP A 212 18.08 -1.09 -23.27
C ASP A 212 16.62 -0.91 -22.82
N LEU A 213 16.24 -1.42 -21.63
CA LEU A 213 14.90 -1.19 -21.07
C LEU A 213 14.61 0.29 -20.84
N ILE A 214 15.55 1.05 -20.26
CA ILE A 214 15.42 2.50 -20.04
C ILE A 214 15.23 3.22 -21.39
N VAL A 215 16.06 2.90 -22.38
CA VAL A 215 15.95 3.48 -23.73
C VAL A 215 14.64 3.09 -24.41
N ARG A 216 14.21 1.83 -24.28
CA ARG A 216 12.97 1.32 -24.87
C ARG A 216 11.74 1.99 -24.27
N LEU A 217 11.74 2.29 -22.97
CA LEU A 217 10.71 3.11 -22.34
C LEU A 217 10.67 4.53 -22.95
N ALA A 218 11.82 5.19 -23.08
CA ALA A 218 11.90 6.52 -23.66
C ALA A 218 11.41 6.55 -25.13
N LYS A 219 11.72 5.51 -25.91
CA LYS A 219 11.25 5.34 -27.30
C LYS A 219 9.73 5.24 -27.42
N VAL A 220 9.03 4.78 -26.38
CA VAL A 220 7.56 4.73 -26.32
C VAL A 220 6.94 5.90 -25.55
N GLY A 221 7.74 6.94 -25.28
CA GLY A 221 7.30 8.19 -24.67
C GLY A 221 7.28 8.18 -23.14
N LEU A 222 7.86 7.16 -22.49
CA LEU A 222 7.79 6.95 -21.05
C LEU A 222 9.16 7.01 -20.36
N ILE A 223 9.18 7.48 -19.13
CA ILE A 223 10.32 7.40 -18.21
C ILE A 223 9.80 6.73 -16.94
N HIS A 224 10.58 5.83 -16.36
CA HIS A 224 10.15 5.13 -15.15
C HIS A 224 10.05 6.08 -13.96
N GLY A 225 11.07 6.93 -13.78
CA GLY A 225 11.08 7.94 -12.72
C GLY A 225 11.25 7.33 -11.33
N ASP A 226 11.75 6.10 -11.24
CA ASP A 226 12.24 5.45 -10.01
C ASP A 226 12.98 4.13 -10.35
N PHE A 227 13.84 4.15 -11.38
CA PHE A 227 14.47 2.94 -11.91
C PHE A 227 15.71 2.56 -11.08
N ASN A 228 15.53 1.74 -10.05
CA ASN A 228 16.56 1.36 -9.08
C ASN A 228 16.58 -0.16 -8.80
N GLU A 229 17.51 -0.62 -7.96
CA GLU A 229 17.69 -2.04 -7.63
C GLU A 229 16.54 -2.67 -6.82
N PHE A 230 15.62 -1.88 -6.30
CA PHE A 230 14.44 -2.35 -5.56
C PHE A 230 13.25 -2.59 -6.48
N ASN A 231 13.15 -1.83 -7.57
CA ASN A 231 12.07 -1.90 -8.57
C ASN A 231 12.40 -2.82 -9.76
N LEU A 232 13.52 -3.55 -9.65
CA LEU A 232 13.94 -4.56 -10.63
C LEU A 232 13.96 -5.93 -9.98
N LEU A 233 13.17 -6.85 -10.51
CA LEU A 233 13.19 -8.26 -10.15
C LEU A 233 14.00 -9.04 -11.18
N ILE A 234 14.87 -9.95 -10.73
CA ILE A 234 15.61 -10.83 -11.61
C ILE A 234 15.03 -12.24 -11.51
N LYS A 235 14.53 -12.71 -12.64
CA LYS A 235 14.10 -14.09 -12.82
C LYS A 235 15.25 -14.89 -13.42
N GLU A 236 15.73 -15.90 -12.71
CA GLU A 236 16.74 -16.81 -13.23
C GLU A 236 16.09 -18.05 -13.85
N ASP A 237 16.50 -18.38 -15.07
CA ASP A 237 16.15 -19.66 -15.66
C ASP A 237 16.99 -20.78 -15.01
N PRO A 238 16.36 -21.81 -14.42
CA PRO A 238 17.07 -22.85 -13.68
C PRO A 238 18.01 -23.69 -14.55
N VAL A 239 17.72 -23.80 -15.85
CA VAL A 239 18.46 -24.64 -16.81
C VAL A 239 19.53 -23.82 -17.53
N THR A 240 19.14 -22.68 -18.12
CA THR A 240 20.04 -21.86 -18.94
C THR A 240 20.87 -20.88 -18.11
N LYS A 241 20.54 -20.70 -16.82
CA LYS A 241 21.14 -19.71 -15.91
C LYS A 241 21.07 -18.29 -16.48
N LYS A 242 20.09 -18.03 -17.35
CA LYS A 242 19.83 -16.71 -17.90
C LYS A 242 19.05 -15.90 -16.87
N SER A 243 19.62 -14.80 -16.42
CA SER A 243 18.94 -13.76 -15.65
C SER A 243 18.10 -12.91 -16.61
N THR A 244 16.82 -12.73 -16.29
CA THR A 244 15.90 -11.86 -17.05
C THR A 244 15.36 -10.79 -16.11
N PRO A 245 15.62 -9.49 -16.40
CA PRO A 245 15.11 -8.40 -15.58
C PRO A 245 13.61 -8.18 -15.84
N ILE A 246 12.89 -7.88 -14.77
CA ILE A 246 11.45 -7.64 -14.75
C ILE A 246 11.21 -6.36 -13.97
N LEU A 247 10.49 -5.42 -14.58
CA LEU A 247 10.24 -4.11 -14.02
C LEU A 247 8.95 -4.12 -13.20
N ILE A 248 8.94 -3.42 -12.07
CA ILE A 248 7.80 -3.23 -11.19
C ILE A 248 7.72 -1.78 -10.69
N ASP A 249 6.58 -1.42 -10.11
CA ASP A 249 6.31 -0.13 -9.46
C ASP A 249 6.21 1.08 -10.40
N PHE A 250 5.04 1.23 -11.05
CA PHE A 250 4.79 2.24 -12.07
C PHE A 250 4.02 3.52 -11.67
N PRO A 251 3.69 3.83 -10.40
CA PRO A 251 2.93 5.05 -10.10
C PRO A 251 3.73 6.33 -10.38
N GLN A 252 5.06 6.24 -10.38
CA GLN A 252 5.99 7.35 -10.61
C GLN A 252 6.33 7.59 -12.08
N MET A 253 5.79 6.79 -13.00
CA MET A 253 6.06 6.96 -14.42
C MET A 253 5.57 8.31 -14.94
N LEU A 254 6.36 8.87 -15.85
CA LEU A 254 6.18 10.20 -16.42
C LEU A 254 6.45 10.22 -17.93
N SER A 255 5.84 11.20 -18.60
CA SER A 255 6.01 11.37 -20.05
C SER A 255 7.39 11.97 -20.35
N THR A 256 7.97 11.55 -21.47
CA THR A 256 9.16 12.19 -22.08
C THR A 256 8.93 13.67 -22.44
N THR A 257 7.68 14.14 -22.47
CA THR A 257 7.33 15.56 -22.70
C THR A 257 7.30 16.41 -21.42
N HIS A 258 7.54 15.80 -20.25
CA HIS A 258 7.60 16.52 -18.97
C HIS A 258 8.77 17.52 -18.93
N GLU A 259 8.60 18.65 -18.24
CA GLU A 259 9.63 19.70 -18.15
C GLU A 259 10.96 19.16 -17.60
N ASN A 260 10.87 18.26 -16.61
CA ASN A 260 12.03 17.63 -15.97
C ASN A 260 12.37 16.24 -16.56
N ALA A 261 11.85 15.87 -17.73
CA ALA A 261 12.02 14.52 -18.30
C ALA A 261 13.51 14.11 -18.42
N LYS A 262 14.37 15.01 -18.90
CA LYS A 262 15.81 14.76 -19.02
C LYS A 262 16.44 14.38 -17.68
N TRP A 263 16.09 15.12 -16.62
CA TRP A 263 16.61 14.88 -15.29
C TRP A 263 16.21 13.50 -14.75
N TYR A 264 14.93 13.12 -14.89
CA TYR A 264 14.46 11.79 -14.45
C TYR A 264 15.11 10.65 -15.23
N PHE A 265 15.29 10.82 -16.54
CA PHE A 265 15.98 9.83 -17.38
C PHE A 265 17.44 9.66 -16.94
N ASP A 266 18.17 10.77 -16.78
CA ASP A 266 19.57 10.74 -16.36
C ASP A 266 19.71 10.13 -14.95
N ARG A 267 18.75 10.39 -14.06
CA ARG A 267 18.70 9.79 -12.72
C ARG A 267 18.50 8.28 -12.79
N ASP A 268 17.53 7.79 -13.56
CA ASP A 268 17.28 6.35 -13.78
C ASP A 268 18.54 5.64 -14.31
N VAL A 269 19.26 6.26 -15.27
CA VAL A 269 20.54 5.73 -15.79
C VAL A 269 21.62 5.71 -14.71
N ASN A 270 21.75 6.79 -13.94
CA ASN A 270 22.77 6.92 -12.92
C ASN A 270 22.57 5.96 -11.74
N CYS A 271 21.32 5.69 -11.33
CA CYS A 271 21.00 4.70 -10.31
C CYS A 271 21.58 3.32 -10.69
N ILE A 272 21.39 2.89 -11.93
CA ILE A 272 21.94 1.61 -12.41
C ILE A 272 23.46 1.65 -12.50
N LYS A 273 24.06 2.74 -13.02
CA LYS A 273 25.53 2.89 -13.07
C LYS A 273 26.16 2.78 -11.68
N ARG A 274 25.60 3.50 -10.69
CA ARG A 274 26.05 3.49 -9.29
C ARG A 274 25.91 2.10 -8.68
N PHE A 275 24.75 1.46 -8.85
CA PHE A 275 24.50 0.13 -8.31
C PHE A 275 25.49 -0.90 -8.87
N PHE A 276 25.71 -0.94 -10.19
CA PHE A 276 26.63 -1.91 -10.81
C PHE A 276 28.09 -1.68 -10.43
N SER A 277 28.51 -0.42 -10.28
CA SER A 277 29.85 -0.07 -9.81
C SER A 277 30.06 -0.50 -8.35
N ARG A 278 29.06 -0.26 -7.49
CA ARG A 278 29.12 -0.61 -6.07
C ARG A 278 29.09 -2.13 -5.85
N GLN A 279 28.08 -2.79 -6.41
CA GLN A 279 27.74 -4.19 -6.13
C GLN A 279 28.62 -5.16 -6.92
N PHE A 280 28.75 -4.96 -8.24
CA PHE A 280 29.43 -5.90 -9.13
C PHE A 280 30.83 -5.46 -9.55
N LYS A 281 31.30 -4.30 -9.05
CA LYS A 281 32.57 -3.67 -9.47
C LYS A 281 32.66 -3.51 -10.99
N PHE A 282 31.51 -3.33 -11.63
CA PHE A 282 31.38 -3.19 -13.08
C PHE A 282 31.17 -1.72 -13.45
N THR A 283 31.94 -1.23 -14.42
CA THR A 283 31.76 0.10 -15.00
C THR A 283 31.71 -0.04 -16.52
N SER A 284 30.80 0.69 -17.16
CA SER A 284 30.66 0.69 -18.62
C SER A 284 31.66 1.69 -19.21
N ASP A 285 32.31 1.29 -20.31
CA ASP A 285 33.14 2.19 -21.12
C ASP A 285 32.29 3.16 -21.95
N GLU A 286 31.00 2.86 -22.15
CA GLU A 286 30.08 3.72 -22.88
C GLU A 286 29.56 4.87 -22.00
N PRO A 287 29.68 6.13 -22.45
CA PRO A 287 29.31 7.29 -21.63
C PRO A 287 27.78 7.46 -21.48
N GLY A 288 26.99 7.03 -22.46
CA GLY A 288 25.54 7.11 -22.47
C GLY A 288 24.84 6.03 -21.64
N PRO A 289 23.55 5.74 -21.91
CA PRO A 289 22.69 6.40 -22.88
C PRO A 289 22.34 7.84 -22.46
N PHE A 290 22.15 8.74 -23.43
CA PHE A 290 21.72 10.12 -23.19
C PHE A 290 20.26 10.33 -23.60
N PHE A 291 19.53 11.14 -22.84
CA PHE A 291 18.11 11.41 -23.10
C PHE A 291 17.84 11.88 -24.53
N GLU A 292 18.65 12.81 -25.03
CA GLU A 292 18.52 13.39 -26.37
C GLU A 292 18.66 12.34 -27.49
N ASP A 293 19.44 11.29 -27.27
CA ASP A 293 19.57 10.19 -28.22
C ASP A 293 18.41 9.21 -28.12
N ALA A 294 17.93 8.95 -26.90
CA ALA A 294 16.81 8.05 -26.66
C ALA A 294 15.49 8.55 -27.29
N ILE A 295 15.27 9.87 -27.34
CA ILE A 295 14.05 10.48 -27.91
C ILE A 295 14.08 10.70 -29.43
N LYS A 296 15.26 10.66 -30.08
CA LYS A 296 15.35 10.82 -31.54
C LYS A 296 14.61 9.72 -32.31
N ASP A 297 14.62 8.53 -31.73
CA ASP A 297 13.99 7.31 -32.25
C ASP A 297 12.56 7.10 -31.72
N THR A 298 11.95 8.10 -31.08
CA THR A 298 10.59 7.94 -30.53
C THR A 298 9.59 7.69 -31.66
N ASP A 299 8.88 6.57 -31.56
CA ASP A 299 7.80 6.24 -32.49
C ASP A 299 6.58 7.11 -32.14
N GLN A 300 6.37 8.17 -32.92
CA GLN A 300 5.23 9.07 -32.73
C GLN A 300 3.87 8.37 -32.82
N ASN A 301 3.81 7.18 -33.44
CA ASN A 301 2.59 6.38 -33.53
C ASN A 301 2.39 5.46 -32.30
N LYS A 302 3.37 5.35 -31.40
CA LYS A 302 3.34 4.50 -30.19
C LYS A 302 3.65 5.28 -28.91
N ARG A 303 2.94 6.39 -28.74
CA ARG A 303 2.97 7.26 -27.56
C ARG A 303 2.11 6.67 -26.44
N LEU A 304 2.71 5.82 -25.60
CA LEU A 304 1.99 5.13 -24.51
C LEU A 304 1.59 6.08 -23.38
N ASP A 305 2.30 7.19 -23.24
CA ASP A 305 1.97 8.28 -22.32
C ASP A 305 0.57 8.86 -22.59
N ILE A 306 0.21 9.05 -23.86
CA ILE A 306 -1.12 9.56 -24.26
C ILE A 306 -2.20 8.49 -24.00
N GLU A 307 -1.89 7.23 -24.26
CA GLU A 307 -2.85 6.14 -24.10
C GLU A 307 -3.27 5.98 -22.64
N VAL A 308 -2.32 6.08 -21.70
CA VAL A 308 -2.63 5.99 -20.28
C VAL A 308 -3.54 7.14 -19.83
N GLU A 309 -3.34 8.36 -20.33
CA GLU A 309 -4.30 9.46 -20.10
C GLU A 309 -5.71 9.14 -20.62
N ALA A 310 -5.81 8.40 -21.73
CA ALA A 310 -7.07 8.00 -22.33
C ALA A 310 -7.82 6.88 -21.58
N THR A 311 -7.16 6.13 -20.69
CA THR A 311 -7.77 5.03 -19.89
C THR A 311 -8.74 5.49 -18.79
N GLY A 312 -9.04 6.79 -18.72
CA GLY A 312 -9.92 7.40 -17.72
C GLY A 312 -9.17 8.07 -16.57
N PHE A 313 -7.83 8.16 -16.67
CA PHE A 313 -7.00 8.92 -15.76
C PHE A 313 -6.91 10.38 -16.20
N SER A 314 -7.84 11.21 -15.72
CA SER A 314 -7.92 12.62 -16.15
C SER A 314 -6.64 13.39 -15.84
N ARG A 315 -6.31 14.42 -16.65
CA ARG A 315 -5.17 15.32 -16.36
C ARG A 315 -5.21 15.95 -14.97
N LYS A 316 -6.41 16.17 -14.39
CA LYS A 316 -6.54 16.66 -13.02
C LYS A 316 -6.03 15.62 -12.01
N MET A 317 -6.41 14.36 -12.18
CA MET A 317 -5.94 13.25 -11.35
C MET A 317 -4.43 13.06 -11.47
N ALA A 318 -3.88 13.18 -12.69
CA ALA A 318 -2.44 13.15 -12.91
C ALA A 318 -1.73 14.25 -12.12
N LYS A 319 -2.16 15.51 -12.28
CA LYS A 319 -1.59 16.63 -11.52
C LYS A 319 -1.69 16.48 -10.00
N ASP A 320 -2.82 15.97 -9.50
CA ASP A 320 -3.02 15.74 -8.06
C ASP A 320 -2.03 14.70 -7.51
N LEU A 321 -1.74 13.67 -8.31
CA LEU A 321 -0.79 12.62 -7.97
C LEU A 321 0.66 13.09 -8.15
N ASP A 322 1.00 13.67 -9.31
CA ASP A 322 2.36 14.13 -9.63
C ASP A 322 2.85 15.17 -8.60
N ARG A 323 1.99 16.10 -8.16
CA ARG A 323 2.33 17.06 -7.08
C ARG A 323 2.68 16.36 -5.76
N PHE A 324 2.10 15.20 -5.48
CA PHE A 324 2.47 14.42 -4.30
C PHE A 324 3.79 13.67 -4.52
N VAL A 325 3.93 13.05 -5.68
CA VAL A 325 5.15 12.35 -6.10
C VAL A 325 6.36 13.25 -6.03
N GLU A 326 6.29 14.46 -6.57
CA GLU A 326 7.38 15.43 -6.51
C GLU A 326 7.73 15.76 -5.05
N ALA A 327 6.74 16.05 -4.21
CA ALA A 327 6.95 16.40 -2.81
C ALA A 327 7.61 15.29 -1.97
N VAL A 328 7.44 14.02 -2.36
CA VAL A 328 8.07 12.85 -1.71
C VAL A 328 9.38 12.45 -2.41
N GLY A 329 9.44 12.56 -3.73
CA GLY A 329 10.59 12.19 -4.56
C GLY A 329 11.84 13.03 -4.26
N PHE A 330 11.69 14.32 -3.96
CA PHE A 330 12.81 15.16 -3.47
C PHE A 330 13.33 14.73 -2.09
N GLN A 331 12.60 13.90 -1.33
CA GLN A 331 13.04 13.43 -0.01
C GLN A 331 13.92 12.18 -0.10
N ASN A 332 13.71 11.32 -1.11
CA ASN A 332 14.56 10.13 -1.31
C ASN A 332 16.02 10.52 -1.60
N GLU A 333 16.27 11.68 -2.25
CA GLU A 333 17.63 12.22 -2.44
C GLU A 333 18.29 12.65 -1.12
N ALA A 334 17.55 13.34 -0.23
CA ALA A 334 18.11 13.75 1.07
C ALA A 334 18.44 12.55 1.96
N ASP A 335 17.67 11.47 1.89
CA ASP A 335 17.91 10.21 2.61
C ASP A 335 19.06 9.40 1.99
N GLU A 336 19.25 9.43 0.66
CA GLU A 336 20.41 8.79 -0.01
C GLU A 336 21.71 9.56 0.27
N ASP A 337 21.71 10.89 0.18
CA ASP A 337 22.88 11.73 0.47
C ASP A 337 23.27 11.71 1.97
N THR A 338 22.30 11.55 2.90
CA THR A 338 22.62 11.43 4.33
C THR A 338 23.08 10.03 4.75
N ALA A 339 22.70 8.98 4.02
CA ALA A 339 23.28 7.66 4.21
C ALA A 339 24.76 7.62 3.78
N GLU A 340 25.16 8.45 2.81
CA GLU A 340 26.56 8.57 2.37
C GLU A 340 27.50 9.18 3.42
N VAL A 341 27.00 10.00 4.37
CA VAL A 341 27.87 10.62 5.40
C VAL A 341 28.10 9.69 6.60
N ALA A 342 27.27 8.66 6.78
CA ALA A 342 27.31 7.83 7.98
C ALA A 342 28.24 6.60 7.88
N GLU A 343 28.77 6.27 6.69
CA GLU A 343 29.58 5.05 6.48
C GLU A 343 31.09 5.30 6.37
N ASP A 344 31.59 6.54 6.50
CA ASP A 344 33.03 6.87 6.34
C ASP A 344 33.75 7.41 7.59
N GLU A 345 33.18 7.32 8.81
CA GLU A 345 33.99 7.53 10.03
C GLU A 345 33.94 6.31 10.96
N GLY A 346 35.00 5.51 10.86
CA GLY A 346 35.32 4.46 11.80
C GLY A 346 35.83 5.02 13.13
N SER A 347 35.31 4.45 14.22
CA SER A 347 35.86 4.44 15.59
C SER A 347 36.08 5.79 16.28
N HIS A 348 35.26 6.08 17.28
CA HIS A 348 35.73 6.32 18.65
C HIS A 348 34.55 6.26 19.64
N GLU A 349 34.82 5.60 20.78
CA GLU A 349 34.01 5.61 21.99
C GLU A 349 33.91 7.04 22.54
N VAL A 350 32.80 7.37 23.22
CA VAL A 350 32.75 7.88 24.61
C VAL A 350 31.41 8.57 24.89
N ASP A 351 30.77 8.05 25.94
CA ASP A 351 29.89 8.62 26.97
C ASP A 351 28.59 9.41 26.68
N GLN A 352 27.54 8.85 27.31
CA GLN A 352 26.63 9.48 28.26
C GLN A 352 26.71 11.00 28.40
N ASP A 353 25.59 11.68 28.12
CA ASP A 353 25.08 12.61 29.12
C ASP A 353 23.57 12.71 29.10
N TYR A 354 23.01 12.76 30.31
CA TYR A 354 21.62 13.05 30.61
C TYR A 354 21.40 14.56 30.51
N SER A 355 20.25 15.01 30.00
CA SER A 355 19.71 16.31 30.42
C SER A 355 18.18 16.30 30.30
N GLU A 356 17.56 16.40 31.46
CA GLU A 356 16.16 16.75 31.68
C GLU A 356 15.89 18.22 31.33
N GLY A 357 14.58 18.55 31.22
CA GLY A 357 14.03 19.90 31.39
C GLY A 357 13.92 20.73 30.11
N GLU A 358 12.71 21.06 29.67
CA GLU A 358 11.89 22.11 30.29
C GLU A 358 10.50 22.14 29.62
N ASP A 359 9.48 22.15 30.46
CA ASP A 359 8.07 22.38 30.15
C ASP A 359 7.85 23.87 29.92
N ASP A 360 7.18 24.24 28.83
CA ASP A 360 6.61 25.58 28.67
C ASP A 360 5.08 25.46 28.80
N GLU A 361 4.60 25.74 30.01
CA GLU A 361 3.22 26.09 30.33
C GLU A 361 3.01 27.58 30.01
N GLU A 362 2.00 27.89 29.19
CA GLU A 362 1.44 29.24 29.10
C GLU A 362 0.06 29.23 29.76
N GLU A 363 -0.02 29.80 30.96
CA GLU A 363 -1.24 30.26 31.64
C GLU A 363 -1.51 31.75 31.34
N GLU A 364 -2.60 32.26 31.95
CA GLU A 364 -3.16 33.63 32.00
C GLU A 364 -4.36 33.78 31.04
N GLU A 365 -5.59 34.13 31.45
CA GLU A 365 -6.07 34.79 32.67
C GLU A 365 -7.58 34.52 32.89
N ASP A 366 -7.98 34.76 34.13
CA ASP A 366 -9.25 34.51 34.82
C ASP A 366 -10.51 35.23 34.28
N ASP A 367 -11.67 34.66 34.65
CA ASP A 367 -12.78 35.46 35.22
C ASP A 367 -13.61 34.57 36.16
N GLU A 368 -13.62 34.96 37.44
CA GLU A 368 -14.32 34.38 38.59
C GLU A 368 -15.84 34.61 38.50
N GLU A 369 -16.67 33.62 38.86
CA GLU A 369 -17.87 33.86 39.69
C GLU A 369 -18.14 32.62 40.57
N GLU A 370 -18.13 32.84 41.89
CA GLU A 370 -18.42 31.89 42.96
C GLU A 370 -19.92 31.53 43.04
N GLU A 371 -20.24 30.29 43.42
CA GLU A 371 -21.23 30.04 44.49
C GLU A 371 -20.92 28.70 45.20
N GLU A 372 -20.69 28.79 46.50
CA GLU A 372 -20.58 27.68 47.45
C GLU A 372 -21.92 26.96 47.68
N THR A 373 -21.89 25.65 47.93
CA THR A 373 -22.54 25.06 49.13
C THR A 373 -22.13 23.60 49.36
N ASN A 374 -21.16 23.45 50.27
CA ASN A 374 -21.17 22.63 51.49
C ASN A 374 -21.56 21.11 51.47
N SER A 375 -20.53 20.30 51.72
CA SER A 375 -20.39 19.12 52.62
C SER A 375 -21.36 17.92 52.57
N GLN A 376 -20.79 16.71 52.44
CA GLN A 376 -20.49 15.85 53.61
C GLN A 376 -19.66 14.61 53.23
N THR A 377 -18.64 14.36 54.06
CA THR A 377 -17.72 13.24 54.12
C THR A 377 -18.33 12.02 54.82
N VAL A 378 -18.00 10.80 54.37
CA VAL A 378 -17.84 9.61 55.22
C VAL A 378 -16.67 8.76 54.70
N GLN A 379 -15.86 8.30 55.66
CA GLN A 379 -14.58 7.60 55.55
C GLN A 379 -14.68 6.13 55.11
N GLY A 380 -13.58 5.64 54.50
CA GLY A 380 -12.89 4.41 54.88
C GLY A 380 -13.34 3.11 54.21
N ASP A 381 -12.47 2.51 53.38
CA ASP A 381 -11.69 1.35 53.86
C ASP A 381 -10.47 1.09 52.96
N GLN A 382 -9.41 0.61 53.60
CA GLN A 382 -8.12 0.25 53.02
C GLN A 382 -8.20 -1.16 52.42
N ASN A 383 -7.45 -1.41 51.33
CA ASN A 383 -6.78 -2.70 51.09
C ASN A 383 -5.72 -2.50 50.00
N GLU A 384 -4.46 -2.50 50.46
CA GLU A 384 -3.29 -2.79 49.65
C GLU A 384 -3.27 -4.30 49.34
N ASP A 385 -2.89 -4.69 48.12
CA ASP A 385 -2.10 -5.91 47.92
C ASP A 385 -1.34 -5.87 46.58
N HIS A 386 -0.04 -5.61 46.74
CA HIS A 386 1.13 -6.08 46.01
C HIS A 386 1.04 -6.51 44.52
N LEU A 387 1.68 -5.67 43.70
CA LEU A 387 2.30 -6.00 42.42
C LEU A 387 3.43 -7.03 42.62
N ALA A 388 3.37 -8.13 41.86
CA ALA A 388 4.50 -9.03 41.66
C ALA A 388 5.09 -8.79 40.26
N GLU A 389 6.24 -8.14 40.24
CA GLU A 389 7.16 -8.09 39.10
C GLU A 389 7.75 -9.49 38.86
N GLN A 390 7.64 -10.00 37.63
CA GLN A 390 8.46 -11.10 37.15
C GLN A 390 9.32 -10.60 36.00
N ASN A 391 10.60 -10.41 36.33
CA ASN A 391 11.70 -10.28 35.40
C ASN A 391 11.84 -11.57 34.57
N HIS A 392 11.54 -11.50 33.28
CA HIS A 392 12.04 -12.47 32.31
C HIS A 392 13.05 -11.77 31.41
N THR A 393 14.33 -12.06 31.67
CA THR A 393 15.43 -11.87 30.75
C THR A 393 15.25 -12.84 29.59
N ASP A 394 14.86 -12.35 28.41
CA ASP A 394 14.92 -13.14 27.18
C ASP A 394 16.13 -12.71 26.34
N SER A 395 16.97 -13.71 26.13
CA SER A 395 18.21 -13.76 25.39
C SER A 395 18.05 -13.24 23.97
N LEU A 396 19.03 -12.44 23.53
CA LEU A 396 19.25 -12.09 22.14
C LEU A 396 19.71 -13.33 21.36
N ASP A 397 18.77 -14.10 20.84
CA ASP A 397 19.07 -15.15 19.85
C ASP A 397 19.08 -14.57 18.44
N ALA A 398 20.16 -14.91 17.73
CA ALA A 398 20.50 -14.46 16.39
C ALA A 398 19.37 -14.71 15.39
N VAL A 399 19.03 -13.67 14.62
CA VAL A 399 18.13 -13.78 13.47
C VAL A 399 18.86 -14.55 12.37
N GLU A 400 18.51 -15.82 12.20
CA GLU A 400 18.93 -16.60 11.03
C GLU A 400 18.36 -15.99 9.74
N PRO A 401 19.09 -16.02 8.61
CA PRO A 401 18.63 -15.46 7.35
C PRO A 401 17.38 -16.20 6.84
N ALA A 402 16.41 -15.43 6.35
CA ALA A 402 15.14 -15.95 5.86
C ALA A 402 15.33 -16.99 4.74
N PRO A 403 14.58 -18.11 4.75
CA PRO A 403 14.71 -19.16 3.74
C PRO A 403 14.21 -18.70 2.37
N ALA A 404 14.75 -19.32 1.31
CA ALA A 404 14.46 -19.00 -0.08
C ALA A 404 12.95 -18.97 -0.41
N LEU A 405 12.54 -17.89 -1.07
CA LEU A 405 11.19 -17.64 -1.56
C LEU A 405 10.89 -18.55 -2.76
N THR A 406 10.24 -19.69 -2.53
CA THR A 406 9.70 -20.54 -3.61
C THR A 406 8.18 -20.59 -3.53
N ALA A 407 7.49 -20.73 -4.66
CA ALA A 407 6.02 -20.83 -4.73
C ALA A 407 5.45 -21.94 -3.81
N GLU A 408 6.22 -22.99 -3.56
CA GLU A 408 5.86 -24.10 -2.66
C GLU A 408 5.87 -23.69 -1.19
N ASN A 409 6.77 -22.80 -0.75
CA ASN A 409 6.84 -22.32 0.63
C ASN A 409 5.71 -21.33 0.97
N LEU A 410 5.19 -20.60 -0.02
CA LEU A 410 4.13 -19.61 0.14
C LEU A 410 2.72 -20.23 0.27
N ALA A 411 2.53 -21.46 -0.21
CA ALA A 411 1.24 -22.16 -0.20
C ALA A 411 0.74 -22.53 1.20
N LYS A 412 1.65 -22.65 2.19
CA LYS A 412 1.33 -23.16 3.54
C LYS A 412 0.51 -22.20 4.41
N HIS A 413 0.25 -20.97 3.95
CA HIS A 413 -0.35 -19.91 4.76
C HIS A 413 -1.50 -19.15 4.09
N LEU A 414 -2.24 -19.76 3.16
CA LEU A 414 -3.40 -19.15 2.51
C LEU A 414 -4.67 -19.30 3.37
N GLU A 415 -5.26 -18.17 3.81
CA GLU A 415 -6.55 -18.15 4.50
C GLU A 415 -7.70 -17.86 3.50
N PRO A 416 -8.73 -18.72 3.41
CA PRO A 416 -9.87 -18.47 2.52
C PRO A 416 -10.67 -17.24 2.98
N LEU A 417 -11.05 -16.38 2.04
CA LEU A 417 -11.84 -15.16 2.29
C LEU A 417 -13.34 -15.45 2.46
N ASN A 418 -13.77 -16.69 2.22
CA ASN A 418 -15.15 -17.14 2.39
C ASN A 418 -15.19 -18.39 3.29
N LEU A 419 -16.20 -18.48 4.15
CA LEU A 419 -16.61 -19.76 4.74
C LEU A 419 -17.45 -20.48 3.68
N GLN A 420 -16.99 -21.63 3.19
CA GLN A 420 -17.82 -22.49 2.33
C GLN A 420 -19.11 -22.96 3.06
N ASP A 421 -19.20 -22.79 4.37
CA ASP A 421 -20.30 -23.31 5.19
C ASP A 421 -21.63 -22.55 5.03
N GLN A 422 -21.63 -21.26 4.67
CA GLN A 422 -22.91 -20.50 4.60
C GLN A 422 -23.68 -20.73 3.30
N GLN A 423 -23.00 -21.11 2.21
CA GLN A 423 -23.68 -21.45 0.96
C GLN A 423 -24.32 -22.85 1.07
N GLU A 424 -23.67 -23.78 1.76
CA GLU A 424 -24.21 -25.11 2.05
C GLU A 424 -25.34 -25.05 3.09
N GLU A 425 -25.21 -24.24 4.16
CA GLU A 425 -26.32 -24.01 5.09
C GLU A 425 -27.51 -23.33 4.40
N TYR A 426 -27.29 -22.33 3.55
CA TYR A 426 -28.37 -21.68 2.81
C TYR A 426 -29.05 -22.66 1.84
N ASN A 427 -28.29 -23.45 1.09
CA ASN A 427 -28.82 -24.45 0.17
C ASN A 427 -29.56 -25.59 0.91
N ALA A 428 -29.02 -26.04 2.05
CA ALA A 428 -29.66 -27.03 2.93
C ALA A 428 -30.95 -26.48 3.56
N THR A 429 -30.97 -25.20 3.96
CA THR A 429 -32.15 -24.54 4.52
C THR A 429 -33.22 -24.35 3.45
N VAL A 430 -32.84 -23.98 2.22
CA VAL A 430 -33.75 -23.87 1.07
C VAL A 430 -34.30 -25.24 0.65
N GLU A 431 -33.50 -26.30 0.68
CA GLU A 431 -33.99 -27.67 0.45
C GLU A 431 -34.91 -28.17 1.57
N GLN A 432 -34.60 -27.90 2.83
CA GLN A 432 -35.47 -28.24 3.96
C GLN A 432 -36.81 -27.48 3.89
N GLN A 433 -36.80 -26.20 3.46
CA GLN A 433 -38.02 -25.44 3.23
C GLN A 433 -38.83 -25.96 2.02
N LYS A 434 -38.16 -26.38 0.94
CA LYS A 434 -38.83 -27.04 -0.22
C LYS A 434 -39.43 -28.40 0.17
N LYS A 435 -38.75 -29.19 1.00
CA LYS A 435 -39.26 -30.47 1.53
C LYS A 435 -40.43 -30.26 2.49
N LYS A 436 -40.37 -29.25 3.38
CA LYS A 436 -41.52 -28.87 4.25
C LYS A 436 -42.72 -28.37 3.45
N LYS A 437 -42.53 -27.59 2.38
CA LYS A 437 -43.62 -27.16 1.49
C LYS A 437 -44.24 -28.31 0.69
N LYS A 438 -43.45 -29.31 0.26
CA LYS A 438 -43.96 -30.55 -0.35
C LYS A 438 -44.72 -31.44 0.62
N ALA A 439 -44.29 -31.51 1.89
CA ALA A 439 -44.97 -32.29 2.93
C ALA A 439 -46.26 -31.62 3.45
N ALA A 440 -46.38 -30.29 3.33
CA ALA A 440 -47.55 -29.52 3.78
C ALA A 440 -48.67 -29.42 2.72
N GLY A 441 -48.56 -30.10 1.57
CA GLY A 441 -49.68 -30.23 0.63
C GLY A 441 -50.17 -28.94 -0.02
N TRP A 442 -49.31 -27.93 -0.19
CA TRP A 442 -49.64 -26.77 -1.04
C TRP A 442 -48.99 -26.95 -2.42
N SER A 443 -49.79 -27.40 -3.38
CA SER A 443 -49.55 -27.23 -4.80
C SER A 443 -49.83 -25.78 -5.19
N ILE A 444 -48.94 -25.17 -5.99
CA ILE A 444 -49.36 -24.13 -6.94
C ILE A 444 -50.18 -24.82 -8.03
#